data_AF-A0A441WN23-F1
#
_entry.id   AF-A0A441WN23-F1
#
_cell.length_a   1.000
_cell.length_b   1.000
_cell.length_c   1.000
_cell.angle_alpha   90.00
_cell.angle_beta   90.00
_cell.angle_gamma   90.00
#
_symmetry.space_group_name_H-M   'P 1'
#
loop_
_entity.id
_entity.type
_entity.pdbx_description
1 polymer ?
#
loop_
_entity_poly.entity_id
_entity_poly.type
_entity_poly.pdbx_seq_one_letter_code
_entity_poly.pdbx_strand_id
1 'polypeptide(L)'
;MAPSFSFAASAGLAGASAAVVLGRNADVGEFFWTEVSTGVLGLHNVTAGPVAADTGVRASAAEVSALIGSRTVGPTALTGAGAAASANVYYWPGSLAAVDEYVSALPVAMTAPGTLRVVVSKVEGDGSLSDAGVPTQLVSAPAGVSTISGLSVYKPAGCVVGLQPVSGGSLYFTAATIPNGEARWHTATIPTSHTAKTITTTNGVQWQAVL
;
A
#
# COMPACT_ATOMS: atom_id res chain seq x y z
N MET A 1 12.92 -8.01 13.38
CA MET A 1 13.98 -7.00 13.49
C MET A 1 13.32 -5.63 13.41
N ALA A 2 13.53 -4.78 14.41
CA ALA A 2 13.10 -3.39 14.32
C ALA A 2 13.94 -2.68 13.24
N PRO A 3 13.37 -1.73 12.48
CA PRO A 3 14.17 -0.93 11.56
C PRO A 3 15.28 -0.21 12.33
N SER A 4 16.52 -0.35 11.86
CA SER A 4 17.66 0.37 12.44
C SER A 4 17.70 1.78 11.87
N PHE A 5 17.43 2.76 12.72
CA PHE A 5 17.63 4.17 12.39
C PHE A 5 19.10 4.53 12.59
N SER A 6 19.77 5.01 11.53
CA SER A 6 21.16 5.45 11.58
C SER A 6 21.24 6.94 11.90
N PHE A 7 21.88 7.26 13.02
CA PHE A 7 22.17 8.62 13.47
C PHE A 7 23.58 9.07 13.04
N ALA A 8 24.26 8.35 12.15
CA ALA A 8 25.65 8.64 11.81
C ALA A 8 25.86 10.04 11.18
N ALA A 9 24.82 10.62 10.58
CA ALA A 9 24.86 11.98 10.04
C ALA A 9 24.54 13.07 11.09
N SER A 10 24.09 12.73 12.31
CA SER A 10 23.69 13.70 13.33
C SER A 10 24.84 14.15 14.25
N ALA A 11 26.09 13.85 13.90
CA ALA A 11 27.26 14.26 14.68
C ALA A 11 27.37 15.80 14.86
N GLY A 12 26.61 16.60 14.09
CA GLY A 12 26.52 18.06 14.24
C GLY A 12 25.36 18.57 15.11
N LEU A 13 24.41 17.74 15.55
CA LEU A 13 23.27 18.15 16.38
C LEU A 13 23.53 17.87 17.87
N ALA A 14 24.61 18.40 18.42
CA ALA A 14 24.80 18.46 19.86
C ALA A 14 23.87 19.54 20.44
N GLY A 15 22.63 19.19 20.81
CA GLY A 15 21.77 20.06 21.63
C GLY A 15 20.26 19.95 21.44
N ALA A 16 19.76 19.32 20.37
CA ALA A 16 18.33 19.14 20.15
C ALA A 16 18.01 17.65 20.06
N SER A 17 17.08 17.17 20.91
CA SER A 17 16.50 15.83 20.81
C SER A 17 16.09 15.58 19.36
N ALA A 18 16.72 14.60 18.70
CA ALA A 18 16.57 14.36 17.27
C ALA A 18 15.10 14.05 16.92
N ALA A 19 14.41 14.99 16.30
CA ALA A 19 13.08 14.80 15.76
C ALA A 19 13.13 13.85 14.55
N VAL A 20 12.16 12.95 14.45
CA VAL A 20 12.01 12.02 13.31
C VAL A 20 11.62 12.84 12.08
N VAL A 21 12.50 12.90 11.08
CA VAL A 21 12.27 13.62 9.81
C VAL A 21 11.52 12.71 8.84
N LEU A 22 10.27 13.08 8.50
CA LEU A 22 9.37 12.28 7.63
C LEU A 22 9.47 12.62 6.12
N GLY A 23 10.38 13.51 5.70
CA GLY A 23 10.60 13.83 4.28
C GLY A 23 11.60 14.96 4.07
N ARG A 24 12.25 15.02 2.88
CA ARG A 24 13.21 16.07 2.48
C ARG A 24 12.93 16.54 1.07
N ASN A 25 13.06 17.84 0.82
CA ASN A 25 13.10 18.42 -0.52
C ASN A 25 14.46 19.11 -0.69
N ALA A 26 15.31 18.59 -1.59
CA ALA A 26 16.75 18.89 -1.59
C ALA A 26 17.15 20.18 -2.33
N ASP A 27 16.26 20.73 -3.16
CA ASP A 27 16.64 21.78 -4.13
C ASP A 27 16.18 23.21 -3.76
N VAL A 28 15.41 23.36 -2.69
CA VAL A 28 14.95 24.65 -2.13
C VAL A 28 14.84 24.44 -0.62
N GLY A 29 15.55 25.23 0.21
CA GLY A 29 15.67 25.12 1.68
C GLY A 29 14.90 23.99 2.38
N GLU A 30 15.58 23.09 3.09
CA GLU A 30 15.01 21.82 3.57
C GLU A 30 13.70 22.03 4.37
N PHE A 31 12.57 21.66 3.77
CA PHE A 31 11.26 21.65 4.43
C PHE A 31 10.95 20.25 4.98
N PHE A 32 10.45 20.18 6.20
CA PHE A 32 10.02 18.93 6.81
C PHE A 32 8.86 19.13 7.79
N TRP A 33 8.03 18.10 7.95
CA TRP A 33 6.95 18.07 8.93
C TRP A 33 7.41 17.30 10.17
N THR A 34 7.16 17.85 11.36
CA THR A 34 7.36 17.17 12.64
C THR A 34 6.19 17.45 13.57
N GLU A 35 5.92 16.53 14.49
CA GLU A 35 4.88 16.71 15.50
C GLU A 35 5.24 17.89 16.43
N VAL A 36 4.32 18.84 16.56
CA VAL A 36 4.45 20.02 17.45
C VAL A 36 3.54 19.90 18.68
N SER A 37 2.49 19.10 18.57
CA SER A 37 1.60 18.66 19.65
C SER A 37 0.87 17.40 19.20
N THR A 38 0.23 16.69 20.13
CA THR A 38 -0.42 15.40 19.85
C THR A 38 -1.32 15.46 18.61
N GLY A 39 -0.93 14.74 17.56
CA GLY A 39 -1.71 14.63 16.31
C GLY A 39 -1.64 15.85 15.38
N VAL A 40 -0.80 16.85 15.69
CA VAL A 40 -0.60 18.07 14.89
C VAL A 40 0.85 18.13 14.42
N LEU A 41 1.02 18.18 13.09
CA LEU A 41 2.29 18.38 12.42
C LEU A 41 2.51 19.88 12.18
N GLY A 42 3.72 20.37 12.46
CA GLY A 42 4.20 21.69 12.08
C GLY A 42 5.21 21.60 10.95
N LEU A 43 5.05 22.43 9.93
CA LEU A 43 6.02 22.56 8.85
C LEU A 43 7.20 23.41 9.33
N HIS A 44 8.39 22.86 9.22
CA HIS A 44 9.64 23.54 9.52
C HIS A 44 10.44 23.71 8.24
N ASN A 45 11.27 24.75 8.20
CA ASN A 45 12.17 24.99 7.09
C ASN A 45 13.59 25.28 7.60
N VAL A 46 14.59 24.87 6.84
CA VAL A 46 16.00 25.19 7.09
C VAL A 46 16.46 26.14 5.99
N THR A 47 16.45 27.44 6.29
CA THR A 47 16.90 28.48 5.34
C THR A 47 18.43 28.53 5.25
N ALA A 48 19.14 28.31 6.36
CA ALA A 48 20.60 28.26 6.44
C ALA A 48 21.07 27.62 7.77
N GLY A 49 22.20 26.88 7.73
CA GLY A 49 22.80 26.28 8.93
C GLY A 49 21.97 25.13 9.53
N PRO A 50 22.29 24.66 10.75
CA PRO A 50 21.63 23.50 11.36
C PRO A 50 20.29 23.83 12.05
N VAL A 51 19.78 25.06 11.89
CA VAL A 51 18.63 25.56 12.62
C VAL A 51 17.38 25.43 11.77
N ALA A 52 16.43 24.62 12.24
CA ALA A 52 15.08 24.58 11.69
C ALA A 52 14.24 25.71 12.29
N ALA A 53 13.60 26.50 11.44
CA ALA A 53 12.61 27.48 11.83
C ALA A 53 11.20 26.90 11.64
N ASP A 54 10.35 27.08 12.63
CA ASP A 54 8.93 26.79 12.50
C ASP A 54 8.28 27.84 11.59
N THR A 55 7.57 27.40 10.57
CA THR A 55 6.89 28.29 9.60
C THR A 55 5.55 28.82 10.12
N GLY A 56 5.04 28.28 11.23
CA GLY A 56 3.70 28.57 11.75
C GLY A 56 2.58 27.80 11.06
N VAL A 57 2.87 27.06 9.97
CA VAL A 57 1.89 26.21 9.30
C VAL A 57 1.62 24.97 10.15
N ARG A 58 0.35 24.60 10.27
CA ARG A 58 -0.13 23.44 11.05
C ARG A 58 -1.05 22.60 10.19
N ALA A 59 -0.95 21.30 10.33
CA ALA A 59 -1.89 20.36 9.76
C ALA A 59 -1.99 19.15 10.69
N SER A 60 -3.18 18.59 10.84
CA SER A 60 -3.31 17.26 11.41
C SER A 60 -2.73 16.22 10.45
N ALA A 61 -2.26 15.09 10.98
CA ALA A 61 -1.86 13.97 10.13
C ALA A 61 -2.98 13.53 9.17
N ALA A 62 -4.25 13.70 9.58
CA ALA A 62 -5.42 13.42 8.76
C ALA A 62 -5.56 14.40 7.57
N GLU A 63 -5.30 15.70 7.78
CA GLU A 63 -5.35 16.70 6.71
C GLU A 63 -4.20 16.52 5.72
N VAL A 64 -2.99 16.23 6.19
CA VAL A 64 -1.85 15.89 5.32
C VAL A 64 -2.17 14.63 4.51
N SER A 65 -2.74 13.60 5.15
CA SER A 65 -3.16 12.37 4.47
C SER A 65 -4.26 12.63 3.43
N ALA A 66 -5.21 13.53 3.73
CA ALA A 66 -6.26 13.91 2.78
C ALA A 66 -5.70 14.67 1.57
N LEU A 67 -4.64 15.47 1.75
CA LEU A 67 -3.97 16.20 0.67
C LEU A 67 -3.19 15.29 -0.28
N ILE A 68 -2.66 14.16 0.22
CA ILE A 68 -1.90 13.18 -0.57
C ILE A 68 -2.80 12.50 -1.62
N GLY A 69 -4.13 12.62 -1.46
CA GLY A 69 -5.11 12.02 -2.35
C GLY A 69 -5.17 10.51 -2.14
N SER A 70 -6.35 9.93 -2.35
CA SER A 70 -6.53 8.48 -2.26
C SER A 70 -7.23 7.98 -3.51
N ARG A 71 -6.86 6.79 -3.98
CA ARG A 71 -7.58 6.10 -5.06
C ARG A 71 -7.91 4.68 -4.68
N THR A 72 -9.10 4.24 -5.10
CA THR A 72 -9.48 2.83 -4.99
C THR A 72 -9.20 2.15 -6.33
N VAL A 73 -8.39 1.09 -6.30
CA VAL A 73 -8.09 0.25 -7.47
C VAL A 73 -8.73 -1.13 -7.31
N GLY A 74 -9.30 -1.65 -8.40
CA GLY A 74 -9.99 -2.93 -8.47
C GLY A 74 -11.36 -2.77 -9.13
N PRO A 75 -11.69 -3.55 -10.17
CA PRO A 75 -12.74 -3.23 -11.14
C PRO A 75 -14.08 -3.84 -10.74
N THR A 76 -14.04 -4.80 -9.82
CA THR A 76 -15.13 -5.75 -9.60
C THR A 76 -15.87 -5.19 -8.41
N ALA A 77 -17.10 -4.76 -8.64
CA ALA A 77 -17.98 -4.38 -7.55
C ALA A 77 -18.06 -5.53 -6.52
N LEU A 78 -17.92 -5.17 -5.25
CA LEU A 78 -18.01 -6.11 -4.16
C LEU A 78 -19.49 -6.36 -3.88
N THR A 79 -20.00 -7.50 -4.34
CA THR A 79 -21.41 -7.88 -4.14
C THR A 79 -21.58 -8.85 -2.98
N GLY A 80 -20.50 -9.50 -2.52
CA GLY A 80 -20.61 -10.54 -1.48
C GLY A 80 -21.27 -11.82 -1.97
N ALA A 81 -21.38 -11.99 -3.30
CA ALA A 81 -22.05 -13.10 -3.93
C ALA A 81 -21.24 -13.59 -5.14
N GLY A 82 -21.35 -14.88 -5.43
CA GLY A 82 -20.61 -15.53 -6.51
C GLY A 82 -20.07 -16.89 -6.05
N ALA A 83 -19.13 -17.43 -6.82
CA ALA A 83 -18.42 -18.64 -6.42
C ALA A 83 -17.14 -18.28 -5.65
N ALA A 84 -16.62 -19.25 -4.89
CA ALA A 84 -15.36 -19.10 -4.18
C ALA A 84 -14.19 -19.12 -5.18
N ALA A 85 -13.29 -18.14 -5.08
CA ALA A 85 -12.04 -18.15 -5.80
C ALA A 85 -11.12 -19.27 -5.27
N SER A 86 -10.24 -19.79 -6.13
CA SER A 86 -9.22 -20.76 -5.71
C SER A 86 -8.19 -20.12 -4.77
N ALA A 87 -7.43 -20.95 -4.04
CA ALA A 87 -6.36 -20.51 -3.15
C ALA A 87 -5.07 -20.08 -3.91
N ASN A 88 -5.18 -19.04 -4.73
CA ASN A 88 -4.08 -18.43 -5.49
C ASN A 88 -3.76 -17.03 -4.97
N VAL A 89 -2.66 -16.44 -5.44
CA VAL A 89 -2.38 -15.00 -5.24
C VAL A 89 -2.97 -14.23 -6.41
N TYR A 90 -3.86 -13.28 -6.14
CA TYR A 90 -4.53 -12.46 -7.14
C TYR A 90 -4.03 -11.04 -7.12
N TYR A 91 -3.70 -10.49 -8.29
CA TYR A 91 -3.24 -9.13 -8.47
C TYR A 91 -4.19 -8.38 -9.38
N TRP A 92 -4.29 -7.07 -9.14
CA TRP A 92 -5.06 -6.19 -9.99
C TRP A 92 -4.22 -5.04 -10.55
N PRO A 93 -4.01 -4.99 -11.88
CA PRO A 93 -3.36 -3.88 -12.56
C PRO A 93 -4.36 -3.11 -13.42
N GLY A 94 -4.70 -1.89 -13.01
CA GLY A 94 -5.27 -0.91 -13.95
C GLY A 94 -4.16 -0.25 -14.76
N SER A 95 -3.21 0.38 -14.06
CA SER A 95 -1.96 0.91 -14.58
C SER A 95 -0.92 0.88 -13.46
N LEU A 96 0.36 0.76 -13.82
CA LEU A 96 1.42 0.82 -12.82
C LEU A 96 1.63 2.28 -12.39
N ALA A 97 1.63 2.50 -11.08
CA ALA A 97 1.93 3.81 -10.52
C ALA A 97 3.39 4.19 -10.81
N ALA A 98 3.61 5.42 -11.24
CA ALA A 98 4.96 5.98 -11.41
C ALA A 98 5.57 6.49 -10.09
N VAL A 99 4.78 6.50 -9.02
CA VAL A 99 5.17 6.95 -7.68
C VAL A 99 4.91 5.85 -6.66
N ASP A 100 5.58 5.96 -5.53
CA ASP A 100 5.34 5.14 -4.37
C ASP A 100 3.97 5.45 -3.75
N GLU A 101 3.31 4.42 -3.23
CA GLU A 101 1.99 4.50 -2.62
C GLU A 101 1.94 3.65 -1.35
N TYR A 102 0.86 3.80 -0.56
CA TYR A 102 0.61 2.97 0.60
C TYR A 102 -0.80 2.40 0.56
N VAL A 103 -0.93 1.09 0.74
CA VAL A 103 -2.26 0.49 0.94
C VAL A 103 -2.74 0.89 2.33
N SER A 104 -3.80 1.69 2.36
CA SER A 104 -4.44 2.20 3.58
C SER A 104 -5.68 1.40 3.99
N ALA A 105 -6.34 0.78 3.02
CA ALA A 105 -7.46 -0.13 3.26
C ALA A 105 -7.64 -1.19 2.15
N LEU A 106 -8.32 -2.27 2.50
CA LEU A 106 -8.69 -3.37 1.59
C LEU A 106 -10.18 -3.67 1.70
N PRO A 107 -11.02 -3.12 0.80
CA PRO A 107 -12.36 -3.65 0.57
C PRO A 107 -12.26 -5.08 0.02
N VAL A 108 -12.94 -6.02 0.66
CA VAL A 108 -12.94 -7.44 0.29
C VAL A 108 -14.34 -8.05 0.43
N ALA A 109 -14.62 -9.07 -0.37
CA ALA A 109 -15.82 -9.88 -0.22
C ALA A 109 -15.44 -11.35 0.03
N MET A 110 -15.79 -11.87 1.20
CA MET A 110 -15.37 -13.19 1.70
C MET A 110 -16.53 -14.15 1.90
N THR A 111 -16.34 -15.43 1.61
CA THR A 111 -17.36 -16.48 1.81
C THR A 111 -17.61 -16.83 3.27
N ALA A 112 -16.60 -16.65 4.13
CA ALA A 112 -16.62 -16.86 5.57
C ALA A 112 -15.48 -16.03 6.20
N PRO A 113 -15.44 -15.87 7.53
CA PRO A 113 -14.30 -15.19 8.16
C PRO A 113 -13.00 -15.93 7.86
N GLY A 114 -11.90 -15.19 7.68
CA GLY A 114 -10.63 -15.79 7.32
C GLY A 114 -9.44 -14.85 7.44
N THR A 115 -8.29 -15.33 7.01
CA THR A 115 -7.04 -14.58 6.97
C THR A 115 -6.60 -14.42 5.53
N LEU A 116 -6.33 -13.17 5.14
CA LEU A 116 -5.73 -12.82 3.87
C LEU A 116 -4.27 -12.42 4.09
N ARG A 117 -3.42 -12.75 3.13
CA ARG A 117 -2.06 -12.23 3.04
C ARG A 117 -2.00 -11.17 1.96
N VAL A 118 -1.55 -9.99 2.33
CA VAL A 118 -1.22 -8.89 1.42
C VAL A 118 0.20 -9.09 0.92
N VAL A 119 0.34 -9.07 -0.41
CA VAL A 119 1.60 -9.29 -1.12
C VAL A 119 1.83 -8.10 -2.03
N VAL A 120 3.07 -7.61 -2.09
CA VAL A 120 3.49 -6.63 -3.09
C VAL A 120 4.51 -7.30 -3.99
N SER A 121 4.32 -7.18 -5.30
CA SER A 121 5.20 -7.81 -6.27
C SER A 121 5.65 -6.79 -7.32
N LYS A 122 6.92 -6.90 -7.70
CA LYS A 122 7.50 -6.11 -8.77
C LYS A 122 7.08 -6.70 -10.12
N VAL A 123 6.72 -5.83 -11.06
CA VAL A 123 6.55 -6.24 -12.46
C VAL A 123 7.90 -6.10 -13.17
N GLU A 124 8.42 -7.20 -13.68
CA GLU A 124 9.68 -7.22 -14.42
C GLU A 124 9.50 -6.74 -15.86
N GLY A 125 10.60 -6.42 -16.55
CA GLY A 125 10.57 -5.95 -17.95
C GLY A 125 9.99 -6.98 -18.94
N ASP A 126 10.03 -8.26 -18.60
CA ASP A 126 9.39 -9.36 -19.33
C ASP A 126 7.90 -9.56 -18.95
N GLY A 127 7.39 -8.74 -18.04
CA GLY A 127 6.04 -8.81 -17.49
C GLY A 127 5.86 -9.86 -16.38
N SER A 128 6.85 -10.68 -16.03
CA SER A 128 6.76 -11.60 -14.91
C SER A 128 6.71 -10.85 -13.56
N LEU A 129 6.43 -11.58 -12.47
CA LEU A 129 6.38 -11.02 -11.12
C LEU A 129 7.56 -11.50 -10.28
N SER A 130 8.17 -10.59 -9.53
CA SER A 130 9.19 -10.92 -8.52
C SER A 130 8.77 -10.39 -7.15
N ASP A 131 9.48 -10.83 -6.11
CA ASP A 131 9.38 -10.21 -4.80
C ASP A 131 9.78 -8.72 -4.89
N ALA A 132 8.96 -7.84 -4.31
CA ALA A 132 9.24 -6.42 -4.21
C ALA A 132 10.14 -6.07 -3.00
N GLY A 133 10.50 -7.05 -2.16
CA GLY A 133 11.23 -6.83 -0.91
C GLY A 133 10.37 -6.20 0.19
N VAL A 134 9.05 -6.15 -0.01
CA VAL A 134 8.09 -5.63 0.95
C VAL A 134 7.58 -6.79 1.82
N PRO A 135 7.67 -6.70 3.16
CA PRO A 135 7.15 -7.75 4.03
C PRO A 135 5.66 -8.01 3.80
N THR A 136 5.29 -9.28 3.61
CA THR A 136 3.88 -9.65 3.49
C THR A 136 3.15 -9.42 4.81
N GLN A 137 1.95 -8.87 4.78
CA GLN A 137 1.11 -8.63 5.96
C GLN A 137 -0.06 -9.62 6.01
N LEU A 138 -0.33 -10.20 7.18
CA LEU A 138 -1.55 -10.98 7.42
C LEU A 138 -2.64 -10.07 7.99
N VAL A 139 -3.84 -10.17 7.43
CA VAL A 139 -5.01 -9.40 7.86
C VAL A 139 -6.22 -10.31 8.04
N SER A 140 -7.00 -10.05 9.07
CA SER A 140 -8.27 -10.74 9.31
C SER A 140 -9.38 -10.11 8.49
N ALA A 141 -10.17 -10.93 7.82
CA ALA A 141 -11.30 -10.51 7.00
C ALA A 141 -12.60 -11.14 7.52
N PRO A 142 -13.63 -10.34 7.85
CA PRO A 142 -14.98 -10.84 8.13
C PRO A 142 -15.61 -11.53 6.92
N ALA A 143 -16.69 -12.29 7.15
CA ALA A 143 -17.55 -12.78 6.07
C ALA A 143 -18.34 -11.65 5.40
N GLY A 144 -18.74 -11.85 4.15
CA GLY A 144 -19.47 -10.87 3.36
C GLY A 144 -18.57 -9.74 2.85
N VAL A 145 -19.20 -8.62 2.47
CA VAL A 145 -18.48 -7.41 2.05
C VAL A 145 -18.02 -6.64 3.27
N SER A 146 -16.73 -6.32 3.33
CA SER A 146 -16.13 -5.57 4.43
C SER A 146 -14.94 -4.75 3.95
N THR A 147 -14.57 -3.74 4.72
CA THR A 147 -13.34 -2.95 4.49
C THR A 147 -12.40 -3.13 5.66
N ILE A 148 -11.21 -3.64 5.39
CA ILE A 148 -10.12 -3.73 6.35
C ILE A 148 -9.36 -2.41 6.29
N SER A 149 -9.47 -1.59 7.34
CA SER A 149 -8.88 -0.24 7.40
C SER A 149 -7.63 -0.19 8.29
N GLY A 150 -6.90 0.92 8.23
CA GLY A 150 -5.74 1.16 9.11
C GLY A 150 -4.48 0.41 8.67
N LEU A 151 -4.39 0.10 7.38
CA LEU A 151 -3.20 -0.53 6.80
C LEU A 151 -2.14 0.54 6.51
N SER A 152 -0.89 0.09 6.40
CA SER A 152 0.24 0.93 5.97
C SER A 152 1.24 0.06 5.21
N VAL A 153 0.74 -0.63 4.18
CA VAL A 153 1.59 -1.49 3.34
C VAL A 153 2.24 -0.64 2.27
N TYR A 154 3.55 -0.48 2.35
CA TYR A 154 4.33 0.23 1.34
C TYR A 154 4.24 -0.48 -0.01
N LYS A 155 3.94 0.28 -1.06
CA LYS A 155 3.87 -0.18 -2.45
C LYS A 155 4.80 0.69 -3.29
N PRO A 156 6.00 0.20 -3.65
CA PRO A 156 6.91 0.96 -4.50
C PRO A 156 6.30 1.27 -5.88
N ALA A 157 6.80 2.32 -6.52
CA ALA A 157 6.53 2.62 -7.92
C ALA A 157 6.77 1.38 -8.80
N GLY A 158 5.92 1.18 -9.81
CA GLY A 158 6.01 0.03 -10.71
C GLY A 158 5.57 -1.32 -10.12
N CYS A 159 5.25 -1.40 -8.83
CA CYS A 159 4.78 -2.63 -8.19
C CYS A 159 3.25 -2.77 -8.20
N VAL A 160 2.77 -3.99 -7.99
CA VAL A 160 1.35 -4.35 -7.86
C VAL A 160 1.06 -4.94 -6.48
N VAL A 161 -0.16 -4.73 -6.01
CA VAL A 161 -0.68 -5.36 -4.79
C VAL A 161 -1.42 -6.61 -5.18
N GLY A 162 -1.28 -7.66 -4.38
CA GLY A 162 -2.06 -8.88 -4.49
C GLY A 162 -2.54 -9.38 -3.14
N LEU A 163 -3.58 -10.21 -3.20
CA LEU A 163 -4.15 -10.89 -2.04
C LEU A 163 -4.12 -12.40 -2.23
N GLN A 164 -3.77 -13.10 -1.16
CA GLN A 164 -3.84 -14.56 -1.07
C GLN A 164 -4.73 -14.96 0.12
N PRO A 165 -5.80 -15.75 -0.09
CA PRO A 165 -6.48 -16.44 1.01
C PRO A 165 -5.55 -17.46 1.67
N VAL A 166 -5.36 -17.36 2.98
CA VAL A 166 -4.45 -18.24 3.75
C VAL A 166 -5.21 -19.31 4.52
N SER A 167 -6.30 -18.92 5.18
CA SER A 167 -7.11 -19.82 6.01
C SER A 167 -8.52 -19.27 6.22
N GLY A 168 -9.48 -20.15 6.48
CA GLY A 168 -10.88 -19.78 6.66
C GLY A 168 -11.61 -19.63 5.32
N GLY A 169 -12.41 -18.58 5.17
CA GLY A 169 -13.12 -18.30 3.93
C GLY A 169 -12.22 -18.00 2.73
N SER A 170 -12.84 -17.94 1.55
CA SER A 170 -12.19 -17.55 0.29
C SER A 170 -12.80 -16.25 -0.22
N LEU A 171 -12.06 -15.54 -1.09
CA LEU A 171 -12.62 -14.38 -1.80
C LEU A 171 -13.73 -14.85 -2.76
N TYR A 172 -14.79 -14.06 -2.89
CA TYR A 172 -15.77 -14.25 -3.96
C TYR A 172 -15.18 -13.85 -5.31
N PHE A 173 -15.67 -14.45 -6.40
CA PHE A 173 -15.47 -13.94 -7.75
C PHE A 173 -16.78 -13.77 -8.51
N THR A 174 -16.81 -12.78 -9.39
CA THR A 174 -17.93 -12.50 -10.30
C THR A 174 -17.69 -13.20 -11.62
N ALA A 175 -18.51 -14.21 -11.93
CA ALA A 175 -18.39 -15.03 -13.13
C ALA A 175 -18.90 -14.30 -14.39
N ALA A 176 -18.11 -13.34 -14.88
CA ALA A 176 -18.40 -12.58 -16.09
C ALA A 176 -17.12 -11.95 -16.67
N THR A 177 -17.24 -11.28 -17.81
CA THR A 177 -16.22 -10.34 -18.29
C THR A 177 -15.98 -9.27 -17.24
N ILE A 178 -14.70 -8.99 -17.01
CA ILE A 178 -14.29 -7.94 -16.08
C ILE A 178 -14.55 -6.59 -16.76
N PRO A 179 -15.24 -5.64 -16.10
CA PRO A 179 -15.54 -4.34 -16.69
C PRO A 179 -14.30 -3.55 -17.13
N ASN A 180 -14.54 -2.52 -17.96
CA ASN A 180 -13.56 -1.51 -18.36
C ASN A 180 -12.32 -2.03 -19.12
N GLY A 181 -12.39 -3.24 -19.69
CA GLY A 181 -11.27 -3.82 -20.44
C GLY A 181 -10.09 -4.23 -19.56
N GLU A 182 -10.30 -4.30 -18.25
CA GLU A 182 -9.25 -4.60 -17.30
C GLU A 182 -9.04 -6.13 -17.11
N ALA A 183 -7.99 -6.55 -16.40
CA ALA A 183 -7.63 -7.96 -16.27
C ALA A 183 -7.11 -8.32 -14.87
N ARG A 184 -7.49 -9.50 -14.34
CA ARG A 184 -6.83 -10.05 -13.14
C ARG A 184 -5.59 -10.79 -13.57
N TRP A 185 -4.53 -10.63 -12.79
CA TRP A 185 -3.38 -11.54 -12.85
C TRP A 185 -3.42 -12.48 -11.66
N HIS A 186 -2.93 -13.69 -11.84
CA HIS A 186 -2.76 -14.59 -10.70
C HIS A 186 -1.55 -15.51 -10.86
N THR A 187 -1.04 -15.94 -9.72
CA THR A 187 0.05 -16.91 -9.60
C THR A 187 -0.36 -18.01 -8.62
N ALA A 188 0.19 -19.20 -8.79
CA ALA A 188 -0.08 -20.34 -7.91
C ALA A 188 0.54 -20.13 -6.51
N THR A 189 1.68 -19.44 -6.45
CA THR A 189 2.42 -19.14 -5.23
C THR A 189 2.79 -17.67 -5.19
N ILE A 190 3.22 -17.20 -4.02
CA ILE A 190 3.80 -15.86 -3.87
C ILE A 190 5.02 -15.76 -4.81
N PRO A 191 5.09 -14.72 -5.66
CA PRO A 191 6.23 -14.49 -6.53
C PRO A 191 7.52 -14.31 -5.72
N THR A 192 8.59 -14.94 -6.21
CA THR A 192 9.94 -14.82 -5.62
C THR A 192 10.89 -14.17 -6.62
N SER A 193 11.00 -14.74 -7.81
CA SER A 193 11.77 -14.19 -8.92
C SER A 193 11.16 -14.66 -10.24
N HIS A 194 10.96 -13.74 -11.19
CA HIS A 194 10.46 -13.99 -12.54
C HIS A 194 9.31 -15.01 -12.63
N THR A 195 8.39 -14.93 -11.67
CA THR A 195 7.26 -15.84 -11.56
C THR A 195 6.25 -15.53 -12.66
N ALA A 196 6.00 -16.53 -13.51
CA ALA A 196 4.99 -16.42 -14.55
C ALA A 196 3.61 -16.17 -13.94
N LYS A 197 2.84 -15.30 -14.59
CA LYS A 197 1.48 -14.94 -14.18
C LYS A 197 0.50 -15.33 -15.27
N THR A 198 -0.68 -15.78 -14.85
CA THR A 198 -1.80 -16.01 -15.75
C THR A 198 -2.68 -14.77 -15.76
N ILE A 199 -2.94 -14.23 -16.96
CA ILE A 199 -3.79 -13.06 -17.16
C ILE A 199 -5.16 -13.54 -17.62
N THR A 200 -6.23 -13.04 -17.01
CA THR A 200 -7.60 -13.33 -17.44
C THR A 200 -8.45 -12.07 -17.39
N THR A 201 -9.29 -11.88 -18.41
CA THR A 201 -10.25 -10.77 -18.53
C THR A 201 -11.65 -11.16 -18.08
N THR A 202 -11.81 -12.32 -17.46
CA THR A 202 -13.05 -12.85 -16.91
C THR A 202 -12.85 -13.28 -15.47
N ASN A 203 -13.96 -13.49 -14.75
CA ASN A 203 -13.99 -14.01 -13.38
C ASN A 203 -13.31 -13.08 -12.36
N GLY A 204 -13.65 -11.78 -12.36
CA GLY A 204 -13.05 -10.80 -11.45
C GLY A 204 -13.19 -11.20 -9.97
N VAL A 205 -12.06 -11.24 -9.25
CA VAL A 205 -12.08 -11.51 -7.80
C VAL A 205 -12.52 -10.25 -7.07
N GLN A 206 -13.41 -10.38 -6.09
CA GLN A 206 -14.01 -9.26 -5.38
C GLN A 206 -13.12 -8.77 -4.25
N TRP A 207 -12.12 -7.98 -4.63
CA TRP A 207 -11.31 -7.18 -3.72
C TRP A 207 -10.81 -5.91 -4.41
N GLN A 208 -10.50 -4.91 -3.61
CA GLN A 208 -9.93 -3.63 -4.02
C GLN A 208 -8.81 -3.24 -3.06
N ALA A 209 -7.97 -2.30 -3.48
CA ALA A 209 -7.01 -1.61 -2.61
C ALA A 209 -7.29 -0.11 -2.63
N VAL A 210 -7.28 0.49 -1.44
CA VAL A 210 -7.23 1.95 -1.28
C VAL A 210 -5.77 2.33 -1.12
N LEU A 211 -5.27 3.12 -2.08
CA LEU A 211 -3.89 3.59 -2.22
C LEU A 211 -3.82 5.10 -1.99
#